data_AF-A0A800A9U0-F1
#
_entry.id   AF-A0A800A9U0-F1
#
_cell.length_a   1.000
_cell.length_b   1.000
_cell.length_c   1.000
_cell.angle_alpha   90.00
_cell.angle_beta   90.00
_cell.angle_gamma   90.00
#
_symmetry.space_group_name_H-M   'P 1'
#
loop_
_entity.id
_entity.type
_entity.pdbx_description
1 polymer ?
#
loop_
_entity_poly.entity_id
_entity_poly.type
_entity_poly.pdbx_seq_one_letter_code
_entity_poly.pdbx_strand_id
1 'polypeptide(L)'
;MPGCGRFSRSARRRSMVAAESAETQVPLPPPRVHQTLLGPDTVRNLMCDTIVVVRPGGGVLFAKNSDRDANEAQFPEWHPAADHPAGSTVQCTHIEIPQVSHTFATLISRPFWMWGAEIGANEHGLVIGNEAVFTDQPYAKTGLTGMDLLRLGLERSRSAREAVETIVTLLEKHGQGGGCGFEHPSFTYHNSFIMADPNGAIVLETASSEWATEEVTSGVRTISNGLTIPHFARAHRDRLRSRVAACDVRTALTAEAADRASGPSDLMAVLRSHGPTRWHRYKLINGT
;
A
#
# COMPACT_ATOMS: atom_id res chain seq x y z
N MET A 1 -60.25 25.35 36.83
CA MET A 1 -60.89 26.60 37.29
C MET A 1 -60.99 26.52 38.81
N PRO A 2 -60.66 27.57 39.59
CA PRO A 2 -59.79 28.74 39.37
C PRO A 2 -58.70 28.83 40.49
N GLY A 3 -57.75 29.76 40.58
CA GLY A 3 -57.35 30.97 39.85
C GLY A 3 -55.95 31.33 40.35
N CYS A 4 -55.00 31.71 39.50
CA CYS A 4 -54.80 33.07 38.97
C CYS A 4 -54.27 34.05 40.02
N GLY A 5 -52.97 34.35 39.92
CA GLY A 5 -52.32 35.52 40.50
C GLY A 5 -51.20 35.96 39.57
N ARG A 6 -51.44 37.02 38.80
CA ARG A 6 -50.57 37.59 37.77
C ARG A 6 -49.78 38.80 38.29
N PHE A 7 -48.69 39.09 37.57
CA PHE A 7 -47.97 40.37 37.39
C PHE A 7 -47.01 40.85 38.48
N SER A 8 -45.73 40.96 38.11
CA SER A 8 -45.10 42.26 37.83
C SER A 8 -43.74 42.10 37.15
N ARG A 9 -43.55 42.81 36.02
CA ARG A 9 -42.28 42.96 35.31
C ARG A 9 -41.40 43.94 36.08
N SER A 10 -40.13 43.61 36.32
CA SER A 10 -39.10 44.59 36.59
C SER A 10 -37.81 44.16 35.93
N ALA A 11 -37.52 44.81 34.80
CA ALA A 11 -36.24 44.73 34.12
C ALA A 11 -35.18 45.43 34.98
N ARG A 12 -34.17 44.67 35.42
CA ARG A 12 -32.88 45.25 35.82
C ARG A 12 -31.81 44.75 34.87
N ARG A 13 -31.48 45.65 33.93
CA ARG A 13 -30.24 45.60 33.15
C ARG A 13 -29.07 45.49 34.12
N ARG A 14 -28.30 44.40 34.03
CA ARG A 14 -26.90 44.39 34.45
C ARG A 14 -26.05 44.20 33.21
N SER A 15 -25.45 45.33 32.81
CA SER A 15 -24.26 45.37 31.99
C SER A 15 -23.18 44.52 32.67
N MET A 16 -22.71 43.49 31.98
CA MET A 16 -21.41 42.87 32.25
C MET A 16 -20.71 42.68 30.91
N VAL A 17 -19.78 43.62 30.71
CA VAL A 17 -18.58 43.61 29.88
C VAL A 17 -18.24 42.23 29.30
N ALA A 18 -18.25 42.16 27.97
CA ALA A 18 -17.71 41.04 27.21
C ALA A 18 -16.21 40.91 27.53
N ALA A 19 -15.81 39.75 28.07
CA ALA A 19 -14.42 39.36 28.09
C ALA A 19 -14.07 38.85 26.68
N GLU A 20 -13.39 39.70 25.91
CA GLU A 20 -12.67 39.34 24.70
C GLU A 20 -11.62 38.27 25.05
N SER A 21 -11.92 37.02 24.75
CA SER A 21 -10.91 35.96 24.68
C SER A 21 -10.07 36.21 23.43
N ALA A 22 -8.81 36.60 23.63
CA ALA A 22 -7.84 36.76 22.57
C ALA A 22 -7.64 35.43 21.81
N GLU A 23 -8.33 35.28 20.68
CA GLU A 23 -7.99 34.30 19.66
C GLU A 23 -6.55 34.58 19.22
N THR A 24 -5.66 33.64 19.52
CA THR A 24 -4.31 33.67 18.98
C THR A 24 -4.43 33.35 17.49
N GLN A 25 -4.45 34.39 16.66
CA GLN A 25 -4.38 34.26 15.20
C GLN A 25 -3.07 33.54 14.84
N VAL A 26 -3.19 32.27 14.48
CA VAL A 26 -2.10 31.55 13.81
C VAL A 26 -1.91 32.23 12.45
N PRO A 27 -0.69 32.69 12.09
CA PRO A 27 -0.47 33.35 10.81
C PRO A 27 -0.83 32.41 9.67
N LEU A 28 -1.71 32.86 8.77
CA LEU A 28 -1.97 32.16 7.52
C LEU A 28 -0.66 32.07 6.73
N PRO A 29 -0.32 30.90 6.15
CA PRO A 29 0.85 30.79 5.28
C PRO A 29 0.70 31.75 4.10
N PRO A 30 1.82 32.30 3.57
CA PRO A 30 1.76 33.20 2.43
C PRO A 30 1.08 32.51 1.24
N PRO A 31 0.36 33.26 0.39
CA PRO A 31 -0.34 32.67 -0.75
C PRO A 31 0.67 31.93 -1.61
N ARG A 32 0.40 30.64 -1.86
CA ARG A 32 1.22 29.81 -2.75
C ARG A 32 1.26 30.49 -4.11
N VAL A 33 2.48 30.79 -4.57
CA VAL A 33 2.76 31.20 -5.93
C VAL A 33 2.08 30.18 -6.85
N HIS A 34 1.18 30.65 -7.71
CA HIS A 34 0.63 29.85 -8.81
C HIS A 34 1.81 29.34 -9.66
N GLN A 35 2.24 28.10 -9.43
CA GLN A 35 2.90 27.32 -10.47
C GLN A 35 1.80 26.83 -11.42
N THR A 36 1.28 27.77 -12.21
CA THR A 36 0.61 27.42 -13.44
C THR A 36 1.70 27.03 -14.41
N LEU A 37 1.82 25.73 -14.66
CA LEU A 37 2.21 25.09 -15.91
C LEU A 37 2.53 23.64 -15.57
N LEU A 38 1.58 22.74 -15.82
CA LEU A 38 1.77 21.38 -16.34
C LEU A 38 0.37 20.77 -16.55
N GLY A 39 0.18 20.10 -17.69
CA GLY A 39 -1.07 19.43 -18.04
C GLY A 39 -1.36 18.21 -17.14
N PRO A 40 -2.59 17.68 -17.19
CA PRO A 40 -3.12 16.71 -16.20
C PRO A 40 -2.46 15.31 -16.18
N ASP A 41 -1.45 15.01 -17.01
CA ASP A 41 -0.99 13.63 -17.23
C ASP A 41 0.46 13.34 -16.81
N THR A 42 1.12 14.21 -16.03
CA THR A 42 2.48 13.91 -15.54
C THR A 42 2.40 13.06 -14.28
N VAL A 43 2.22 11.74 -14.43
CA VAL A 43 2.35 10.77 -13.33
C VAL A 43 3.76 10.90 -12.78
N ARG A 44 3.89 11.38 -11.54
CA ARG A 44 5.15 11.33 -10.79
C ARG A 44 5.44 9.85 -10.55
N ASN A 45 6.51 9.30 -11.13
CA ASN A 45 6.87 7.90 -10.89
C ASN A 45 7.34 7.76 -9.44
N LEU A 46 6.44 7.25 -8.62
CA LEU A 46 6.73 6.74 -7.29
C LEU A 46 7.37 5.34 -7.45
N MET A 47 8.52 5.13 -6.82
CA MET A 47 9.37 3.95 -7.00
C MET A 47 9.42 3.08 -5.76
N CYS A 48 8.53 2.11 -5.68
CA CYS A 48 8.51 1.20 -4.55
C CYS A 48 9.47 0.02 -4.79
N ASP A 49 10.08 -0.49 -3.72
CA ASP A 49 10.97 -1.65 -3.76
C ASP A 49 10.62 -2.60 -2.61
N THR A 50 10.42 -3.88 -2.92
CA THR A 50 10.25 -4.95 -1.93
C THR A 50 11.39 -5.96 -2.07
N ILE A 51 11.99 -6.34 -0.93
CA ILE A 51 13.17 -7.19 -0.85
C ILE A 51 12.87 -8.35 0.11
N VAL A 52 13.21 -9.56 -0.31
CA VAL A 52 13.29 -10.73 0.56
C VAL A 52 14.67 -11.37 0.49
N VAL A 53 15.20 -11.77 1.63
CA VAL A 53 16.44 -12.55 1.76
C VAL A 53 16.12 -13.83 2.50
N VAL A 54 16.23 -14.97 1.81
CA VAL A 54 16.01 -16.30 2.36
C VAL A 54 17.37 -16.94 2.65
N ARG A 55 17.67 -17.14 3.94
CA ARG A 55 19.00 -17.61 4.35
C ARG A 55 19.16 -19.12 4.19
N PRO A 56 20.35 -19.59 3.78
CA PRO A 56 20.69 -21.01 3.89
C PRO A 56 20.57 -21.47 5.35
N GLY A 57 19.77 -22.51 5.60
CA GLY A 57 19.53 -23.05 6.95
C GLY A 57 18.39 -22.39 7.72
N GLY A 58 17.63 -21.47 7.10
CA GLY A 58 16.42 -20.89 7.66
C GLY A 58 16.56 -19.43 8.11
N GLY A 59 15.41 -18.78 8.26
CA GLY A 59 15.33 -17.35 8.59
C GLY A 59 15.17 -16.49 7.34
N VAL A 60 14.22 -15.56 7.41
CA VAL A 60 13.87 -14.65 6.32
C VAL A 60 14.02 -13.21 6.80
N LEU A 61 14.64 -12.38 5.99
CA LEU A 61 14.54 -10.92 6.11
C LEU A 61 13.59 -10.41 5.03
N PHE A 62 12.69 -9.53 5.41
CA PHE A 62 11.73 -8.91 4.50
C PHE A 62 11.71 -7.40 4.73
N ALA A 63 11.71 -6.62 3.65
CA ALA A 63 11.60 -5.17 3.75
C ALA A 63 10.90 -4.60 2.52
N LYS A 64 10.15 -3.52 2.72
CA LYS A 64 9.49 -2.76 1.64
C LYS A 64 9.73 -1.27 1.84
N ASN A 65 9.99 -0.58 0.74
CA ASN A 65 9.80 0.86 0.64
C ASN A 65 8.52 1.14 -0.16
N SER A 66 7.58 1.84 0.45
CA SER A 66 6.29 2.20 -0.17
C SER A 66 6.35 3.67 -0.55
N ASP A 67 6.63 3.94 -1.81
CA ASP A 67 6.58 5.27 -2.39
C ASP A 67 5.11 5.62 -2.67
N ARG A 68 4.50 6.29 -1.70
CA ARG A 68 3.18 6.91 -1.81
C ARG A 68 3.34 8.42 -1.92
N ASP A 69 2.26 9.10 -2.32
CA ASP A 69 2.24 10.57 -2.29
C ASP A 69 2.56 11.09 -0.88
N ALA A 70 3.28 12.21 -0.80
CA ALA A 70 3.77 12.73 0.49
C ALA A 70 2.63 13.08 1.48
N ASN A 71 1.42 13.32 0.97
CA ASN A 71 0.24 13.58 1.80
C ASN A 71 -0.59 12.31 2.11
N GLU A 72 -0.13 11.13 1.69
CA GLU A 72 -0.71 9.85 2.06
C GLU A 72 -0.01 9.26 3.28
N ALA A 73 -0.41 9.71 4.47
CA ALA A 73 0.09 9.16 5.72
C ALA A 73 -0.17 7.64 5.80
N GLN A 74 0.87 6.89 6.20
CA GLN A 74 0.79 5.46 6.49
C GLN A 74 1.00 5.20 7.97
N PHE A 75 0.13 4.39 8.56
CA PHE A 75 0.19 4.03 9.97
C PHE A 75 0.37 2.52 10.16
N PRO A 76 1.21 2.08 11.10
CA PRO A 76 1.17 0.71 11.58
C PRO A 76 -0.10 0.48 12.40
N GLU A 77 -0.89 -0.52 12.04
CA GLU A 77 -2.15 -0.86 12.68
C GLU A 77 -2.19 -2.35 13.05
N TRP A 78 -2.60 -2.63 14.29
CA TRP A 78 -2.85 -3.99 14.76
C TRP A 78 -4.34 -4.32 14.64
N HIS A 79 -4.66 -5.44 13.98
CA HIS A 79 -5.99 -5.99 13.83
C HIS A 79 -6.01 -7.37 14.49
N PRO A 80 -6.80 -7.60 15.57
CA PRO A 80 -6.83 -8.89 16.24
C PRO A 80 -7.52 -9.96 15.38
N ALA A 81 -7.23 -11.23 15.68
CA ALA A 81 -7.98 -12.35 15.12
C ALA A 81 -9.46 -12.24 15.53
N ALA A 82 -10.36 -12.67 14.64
CA ALA A 82 -11.79 -12.52 14.85
C ALA A 82 -12.60 -13.62 14.15
N ASP A 83 -13.68 -14.04 14.79
CA ASP A 83 -14.72 -14.86 14.18
C ASP A 83 -15.83 -13.98 13.64
N HIS A 84 -16.35 -14.33 12.47
CA HIS A 84 -17.37 -13.56 11.76
C HIS A 84 -18.66 -14.38 11.58
N PRO A 85 -19.85 -13.76 11.70
CA PRO A 85 -21.11 -14.44 11.48
C PRO A 85 -21.22 -15.08 10.09
N ALA A 86 -21.90 -16.21 10.00
CA ALA A 86 -22.16 -16.87 8.72
C ALA A 86 -22.92 -15.94 7.76
N GLY A 87 -22.46 -15.86 6.51
CA GLY A 87 -23.06 -15.00 5.47
C GLY A 87 -22.73 -13.51 5.61
N SER A 88 -21.87 -13.13 6.56
CA SER A 88 -21.37 -11.75 6.65
C SER A 88 -20.46 -11.40 5.46
N THR A 89 -20.22 -10.10 5.32
CA THR A 89 -19.42 -9.49 4.26
C THR A 89 -18.34 -8.58 4.85
N VAL A 90 -17.36 -8.23 4.03
CA VAL A 90 -16.32 -7.26 4.37
C VAL A 90 -16.24 -6.19 3.27
N GLN A 91 -16.31 -4.93 3.67
CA GLN A 91 -16.09 -3.79 2.80
C GLN A 91 -14.58 -3.60 2.60
N CYS A 92 -14.09 -3.91 1.41
CA CYS A 92 -12.73 -3.58 0.96
C CYS A 92 -12.68 -2.13 0.44
N THR A 93 -11.58 -1.72 -0.20
CA THR A 93 -11.41 -0.34 -0.63
C THR A 93 -12.51 0.14 -1.59
N HIS A 94 -12.87 -0.66 -2.60
CA HIS A 94 -13.87 -0.27 -3.62
C HIS A 94 -15.08 -1.18 -3.71
N ILE A 95 -14.98 -2.41 -3.22
CA ILE A 95 -16.04 -3.42 -3.34
C ILE A 95 -16.26 -4.14 -2.01
N GLU A 96 -17.43 -4.72 -1.87
CA GLU A 96 -17.78 -5.60 -0.76
C GLU A 96 -17.72 -7.07 -1.24
N ILE A 97 -17.13 -7.95 -0.42
CA ILE A 97 -17.02 -9.38 -0.71
C ILE A 97 -17.50 -10.24 0.46
N PRO A 98 -17.84 -11.53 0.25
CA PRO A 98 -18.12 -12.45 1.34
C PRO A 98 -16.96 -12.55 2.34
N GLN A 99 -17.29 -12.53 3.62
CA GLN A 99 -16.32 -12.71 4.70
C GLN A 99 -16.13 -14.20 5.01
N VAL A 100 -14.92 -14.56 5.45
CA VAL A 100 -14.61 -15.90 5.96
C VAL A 100 -15.02 -16.03 7.43
N SER A 101 -15.24 -17.26 7.92
CA SER A 101 -15.67 -17.47 9.30
C SER A 101 -14.65 -17.01 10.34
N HIS A 102 -13.36 -16.98 9.99
CA HIS A 102 -12.28 -16.63 10.90
C HIS A 102 -11.18 -15.88 10.14
N THR A 103 -10.69 -14.79 10.72
CA THR A 103 -9.53 -14.04 10.24
C THR A 103 -8.40 -14.06 11.27
N PHE A 104 -7.17 -14.19 10.80
CA PHE A 104 -5.97 -14.18 11.63
C PHE A 104 -5.61 -12.76 12.09
N ALA A 105 -4.90 -12.66 13.22
CA ALA A 105 -4.39 -11.39 13.70
C ALA A 105 -3.29 -10.87 12.79
N THR A 106 -3.33 -9.57 12.47
CA THR A 106 -2.40 -8.93 11.54
C THR A 106 -1.85 -7.61 12.06
N LEU A 107 -0.58 -7.34 11.77
CA LEU A 107 0.03 -6.02 11.85
C LEU A 107 0.26 -5.53 10.43
N ILE A 108 -0.36 -4.40 10.06
CA ILE A 108 -0.29 -3.85 8.70
C ILE A 108 0.25 -2.42 8.70
N SER A 109 0.81 -1.99 7.58
CA SER A 109 1.03 -0.57 7.25
C SER A 109 0.19 -0.23 6.03
N ARG A 110 -0.69 0.78 6.15
CA ARG A 110 -1.58 1.20 5.06
C ARG A 110 -1.73 2.72 4.95
N PRO A 111 -1.98 3.26 3.74
CA PRO A 111 -2.47 4.62 3.56
C PRO A 111 -3.80 4.83 4.28
N PHE A 112 -3.98 6.00 4.90
CA PHE A 112 -5.13 6.28 5.77
C PHE A 112 -6.51 6.07 5.12
N TRP A 113 -6.61 6.23 3.79
CA TRP A 113 -7.87 6.29 3.05
C TRP A 113 -8.37 4.94 2.54
N MET A 114 -7.51 3.92 2.42
CA MET A 114 -7.86 2.62 1.83
C MET A 114 -8.02 1.53 2.89
N TRP A 115 -8.77 0.47 2.59
CA TRP A 115 -8.94 -0.66 3.51
C TRP A 115 -7.75 -1.62 3.50
N GLY A 116 -7.19 -1.85 2.31
CA GLY A 116 -6.03 -2.70 2.08
C GLY A 116 -4.73 -2.16 2.67
N ALA A 117 -3.64 -2.90 2.52
CA ALA A 117 -2.32 -2.55 3.06
C ALA A 117 -1.18 -2.67 2.03
N GLU A 118 -0.11 -1.93 2.28
CA GLU A 118 1.12 -1.93 1.45
C GLU A 118 2.13 -2.99 1.92
N ILE A 119 2.12 -3.30 3.21
CA ILE A 119 2.88 -4.38 3.83
C ILE A 119 2.17 -4.84 5.10
N GLY A 120 2.33 -6.10 5.47
CA GLY A 120 1.96 -6.56 6.80
C GLY A 120 2.50 -7.94 7.13
N ALA A 121 2.29 -8.34 8.37
CA ALA A 121 2.61 -9.66 8.89
C ALA A 121 1.45 -10.20 9.73
N ASN A 122 1.27 -11.51 9.80
CA ASN A 122 0.23 -12.14 10.62
C ASN A 122 0.80 -13.01 11.76
N GLU A 123 -0.09 -13.51 12.61
CA GLU A 123 0.27 -14.35 13.76
C GLU A 123 0.95 -15.68 13.42
N HIS A 124 0.90 -16.11 12.16
CA HIS A 124 1.55 -17.33 11.67
C HIS A 124 2.96 -17.07 11.13
N GLY A 125 3.45 -15.83 11.18
CA GLY A 125 4.76 -15.45 10.65
C GLY A 125 4.80 -15.30 9.13
N LEU A 126 3.63 -15.23 8.48
CA LEU A 126 3.51 -14.83 7.08
C LEU A 126 3.67 -13.31 6.97
N VAL A 127 4.50 -12.87 6.04
CA VAL A 127 4.72 -11.46 5.68
C VAL A 127 4.38 -11.29 4.20
N ILE A 128 3.67 -10.22 3.84
CA ILE A 128 3.35 -9.90 2.45
C ILE A 128 3.65 -8.41 2.18
N GLY A 129 4.26 -8.14 1.04
CA GLY A 129 4.42 -6.81 0.44
C GLY A 129 4.04 -6.85 -1.04
N ASN A 130 3.52 -5.74 -1.58
CA ASN A 130 3.11 -5.64 -2.97
C ASN A 130 3.85 -4.54 -3.72
N GLU A 131 3.82 -4.57 -5.05
CA GLU A 131 4.28 -3.49 -5.91
C GLU A 131 3.33 -3.22 -7.07
N ALA A 132 3.24 -1.95 -7.46
CA ALA A 132 2.49 -1.52 -8.63
C ALA A 132 3.23 -1.92 -9.90
N VAL A 133 2.61 -2.74 -10.75
CA VAL A 133 3.14 -3.16 -12.05
C VAL A 133 2.24 -2.71 -13.19
N PHE A 134 2.86 -2.38 -14.31
CA PHE A 134 2.17 -1.90 -15.51
C PHE A 134 2.21 -2.98 -16.60
N THR A 135 1.02 -3.39 -17.01
CA THR A 135 0.80 -4.47 -17.97
C THR A 135 0.11 -3.97 -19.23
N ASP A 136 0.12 -4.77 -20.28
CA ASP A 136 -0.63 -4.55 -21.51
C ASP A 136 -2.12 -4.94 -21.40
N GLN A 137 -2.51 -5.57 -20.29
CA GLN A 137 -3.90 -5.94 -20.02
C GLN A 137 -4.75 -4.73 -19.61
N PRO A 138 -6.07 -4.75 -19.90
CA PRO A 138 -7.00 -3.71 -19.46
C PRO A 138 -7.10 -3.61 -17.94
N TYR A 139 -7.20 -2.38 -17.43
CA TYR A 139 -7.42 -2.12 -16.00
C TYR A 139 -8.92 -1.96 -15.73
N ALA A 140 -9.46 -2.76 -14.82
CA ALA A 140 -10.86 -2.65 -14.44
C ALA A 140 -11.11 -1.36 -13.63
N LYS A 141 -12.27 -0.73 -13.86
CA LYS A 141 -12.68 0.47 -13.11
C LYS A 141 -12.93 0.18 -11.63
N THR A 142 -13.27 -1.05 -11.30
CA THR A 142 -13.60 -1.52 -9.95
C THR A 142 -13.11 -2.95 -9.80
N GLY A 143 -12.71 -3.33 -8.59
CA GLY A 143 -12.25 -4.66 -8.24
C GLY A 143 -11.60 -4.63 -6.86
N LEU A 144 -10.90 -5.71 -6.51
CA LEU A 144 -9.97 -5.66 -5.39
C LEU A 144 -8.71 -4.92 -5.83
N THR A 145 -8.28 -3.91 -5.07
CA THR A 145 -6.92 -3.40 -5.27
C THR A 145 -5.93 -4.46 -4.83
N GLY A 146 -4.69 -4.44 -5.30
CA GLY A 146 -3.74 -5.41 -4.76
C GLY A 146 -3.37 -5.15 -3.29
N MET A 147 -3.59 -3.94 -2.76
CA MET A 147 -3.50 -3.70 -1.32
C MET A 147 -4.62 -4.42 -0.55
N ASP A 148 -5.83 -4.51 -1.14
CA ASP A 148 -6.91 -5.33 -0.59
C ASP A 148 -6.53 -6.82 -0.63
N LEU A 149 -6.02 -7.30 -1.76
CA LEU A 149 -5.57 -8.69 -1.92
C LEU A 149 -4.47 -9.05 -0.91
N LEU A 150 -3.51 -8.14 -0.67
CA LEU A 150 -2.46 -8.31 0.32
C LEU A 150 -3.04 -8.52 1.72
N ARG A 151 -3.94 -7.63 2.15
CA ARG A 151 -4.55 -7.72 3.48
C ARG A 151 -5.42 -8.97 3.62
N LEU A 152 -6.22 -9.28 2.60
CA LEU A 152 -7.02 -10.50 2.58
C LEU A 152 -6.16 -11.76 2.64
N GLY A 153 -5.00 -11.78 1.96
CA GLY A 153 -4.02 -12.85 2.06
C GLY A 153 -3.48 -13.01 3.48
N LEU A 154 -3.11 -11.92 4.15
CA LEU A 154 -2.65 -11.96 5.55
C LEU A 154 -3.73 -12.47 6.52
N GLU A 155 -4.97 -12.01 6.36
CA GLU A 155 -6.08 -12.36 7.25
C GLU A 155 -6.57 -13.81 7.05
N ARG A 156 -6.29 -14.45 5.90
CA ARG A 156 -6.91 -15.72 5.49
C ARG A 156 -5.92 -16.86 5.22
N SER A 157 -4.62 -16.66 5.45
CA SER A 157 -3.59 -17.66 5.13
C SER A 157 -2.56 -17.83 6.23
N ARG A 158 -2.07 -19.06 6.42
CA ARG A 158 -1.06 -19.41 7.42
C ARG A 158 0.37 -19.47 6.87
N SER A 159 0.51 -19.54 5.54
CA SER A 159 1.79 -19.69 4.85
C SER A 159 1.82 -18.89 3.55
N ALA A 160 3.01 -18.70 2.98
CA ALA A 160 3.19 -18.01 1.71
C ALA A 160 2.45 -18.73 0.57
N ARG A 161 2.42 -20.08 0.59
CA ARG A 161 1.69 -20.88 -0.40
C ARG A 161 0.17 -20.71 -0.28
N GLU A 162 -0.37 -20.79 0.93
CA GLU A 162 -1.80 -20.52 1.16
C GLU A 162 -2.18 -19.09 0.76
N ALA A 163 -1.27 -18.14 0.94
CA ALA A 163 -1.47 -16.75 0.52
C ALA A 163 -1.55 -16.62 -1.00
N VAL A 164 -0.73 -17.36 -1.77
CA VAL A 164 -0.85 -17.40 -3.24
C VAL A 164 -2.25 -17.87 -3.62
N GLU A 165 -2.66 -19.02 -3.08
CA GLU A 165 -3.95 -19.64 -3.41
C GLU A 165 -5.12 -18.72 -3.06
N THR A 166 -5.06 -18.06 -1.91
CA THR A 166 -6.07 -17.10 -1.46
C THR A 166 -6.15 -15.90 -2.39
N ILE A 167 -5.00 -15.27 -2.70
CA ILE A 167 -4.93 -14.09 -3.57
C ILE A 167 -5.43 -14.43 -4.97
N VAL A 168 -4.97 -15.54 -5.55
CA VAL A 168 -5.40 -16.01 -6.88
C VAL A 168 -6.90 -16.29 -6.91
N THR A 169 -7.43 -17.01 -5.91
CA THR A 169 -8.87 -17.30 -5.83
C THR A 169 -9.71 -16.03 -5.76
N LEU A 170 -9.26 -15.05 -4.97
CA LEU A 170 -9.94 -13.75 -4.85
C LEU A 170 -9.85 -12.93 -6.15
N LEU A 171 -8.67 -12.93 -6.78
CA LEU A 171 -8.43 -12.28 -8.05
C LEU A 171 -9.33 -12.84 -9.16
N GLU A 172 -9.38 -14.17 -9.30
CA GLU A 172 -10.19 -14.85 -10.32
C GLU A 172 -11.69 -14.61 -10.10
N LYS A 173 -12.13 -14.55 -8.83
CA LYS A 173 -13.55 -14.39 -8.48
C LYS A 173 -14.04 -12.95 -8.52
N HIS A 174 -13.22 -12.00 -8.08
CA HIS A 174 -13.62 -10.61 -7.85
C HIS A 174 -12.91 -9.61 -8.76
N GLY A 175 -11.92 -10.06 -9.54
CA GLY A 175 -11.09 -9.21 -10.37
C GLY A 175 -10.16 -8.30 -9.56
N GLN A 176 -9.32 -7.56 -10.28
CA GLN A 176 -8.51 -6.49 -9.71
C GLN A 176 -8.73 -5.16 -10.42
N GLY A 177 -8.69 -4.06 -9.67
CA GLY A 177 -8.83 -2.72 -10.22
C GLY A 177 -9.35 -1.70 -9.21
N GLY A 178 -9.71 -0.53 -9.73
CA GLY A 178 -10.08 0.64 -8.92
C GLY A 178 -8.92 1.58 -8.63
N GLY A 179 -9.26 2.82 -8.28
CA GLY A 179 -8.29 3.89 -8.02
C GLY A 179 -7.34 3.53 -6.88
N CYS A 180 -6.04 3.71 -7.11
CA CYS A 180 -4.98 3.31 -6.20
C CYS A 180 -4.21 4.49 -5.60
N GLY A 181 -4.69 5.73 -5.77
CA GLY A 181 -4.08 6.95 -5.23
C GLY A 181 -5.12 7.95 -4.73
N PHE A 182 -4.78 8.67 -3.66
CA PHE A 182 -5.62 9.70 -3.04
C PHE A 182 -5.62 11.00 -3.85
N GLU A 183 -4.44 11.51 -4.22
CA GLU A 183 -4.31 12.72 -5.04
C GLU A 183 -4.65 12.45 -6.51
N HIS A 184 -4.47 11.20 -6.95
CA HIS A 184 -4.74 10.74 -8.30
C HIS A 184 -5.68 9.53 -8.32
N PRO A 185 -6.99 9.72 -8.11
CA PRO A 185 -7.96 8.62 -8.06
C PRO A 185 -8.09 7.80 -9.34
N SER A 186 -7.67 8.34 -10.49
CA SER A 186 -7.63 7.63 -11.77
C SER A 186 -6.40 6.73 -11.93
N PHE A 187 -5.42 6.82 -11.04
CA PHE A 187 -4.21 6.01 -11.09
C PHE A 187 -4.55 4.56 -10.76
N THR A 188 -4.31 3.66 -11.70
CA THR A 188 -4.65 2.24 -11.63
C THR A 188 -3.49 1.41 -12.16
N TYR A 189 -3.31 0.23 -11.59
CA TYR A 189 -2.24 -0.71 -11.93
C TYR A 189 -2.65 -2.14 -11.54
N HIS A 190 -1.88 -3.12 -12.01
CA HIS A 190 -1.92 -4.49 -11.47
C HIS A 190 -0.79 -4.66 -10.44
N ASN A 191 -0.73 -5.81 -9.77
CA ASN A 191 0.19 -5.98 -8.66
C ASN A 191 1.15 -7.16 -8.81
N SER A 192 2.38 -6.92 -8.38
CA SER A 192 3.33 -7.95 -7.97
C SER A 192 3.32 -8.07 -6.46
N PHE A 193 3.60 -9.25 -5.92
CA PHE A 193 3.64 -9.55 -4.50
C PHE A 193 4.87 -10.38 -4.18
N ILE A 194 5.44 -10.17 -3.00
CA ILE A 194 6.27 -11.18 -2.34
C ILE A 194 5.57 -11.59 -1.06
N MET A 195 5.30 -12.89 -0.93
CA MET A 195 4.88 -13.51 0.32
C MET A 195 6.03 -14.33 0.87
N ALA A 196 6.30 -14.20 2.15
CA ALA A 196 7.36 -14.95 2.80
C ALA A 196 6.93 -15.49 4.16
N ASP A 197 7.43 -16.66 4.51
CA ASP A 197 7.24 -17.33 5.79
C ASP A 197 8.55 -18.04 6.19
N PRO A 198 8.65 -18.72 7.34
CA PRO A 198 9.89 -19.38 7.76
C PRO A 198 10.49 -20.39 6.78
N ASN A 199 9.72 -20.90 5.81
CA ASN A 199 10.14 -21.90 4.83
C ASN A 199 10.69 -21.29 3.52
N GLY A 200 10.53 -19.99 3.30
CA GLY A 200 11.00 -19.30 2.09
C GLY A 200 10.05 -18.19 1.65
N ALA A 201 10.09 -17.87 0.37
CA ALA A 201 9.23 -16.86 -0.22
C ALA A 201 8.69 -17.26 -1.59
N ILE A 202 7.61 -16.62 -2.01
CA ILE A 202 7.00 -16.79 -3.32
C ILE A 202 6.72 -15.40 -3.88
N VAL A 203 7.18 -15.15 -5.11
CA VAL A 203 6.76 -14.00 -5.90
C VAL A 203 5.49 -14.37 -6.65
N LEU A 204 4.47 -13.52 -6.61
CA LEU A 204 3.25 -13.62 -7.41
C LEU A 204 3.11 -12.35 -8.25
N GLU A 205 3.05 -12.49 -9.57
CA GLU A 205 2.82 -11.37 -10.49
C GLU A 205 1.50 -11.54 -11.21
N THR A 206 0.78 -10.43 -11.41
CA THR A 206 -0.57 -10.45 -11.98
C THR A 206 -0.72 -9.49 -13.15
N ALA A 207 -1.58 -9.85 -14.10
CA ALA A 207 -1.97 -9.06 -15.24
C ALA A 207 -3.45 -9.36 -15.54
N SER A 208 -4.37 -8.48 -15.13
CA SER A 208 -5.81 -8.79 -15.11
C SER A 208 -6.05 -10.08 -14.32
N SER A 209 -6.69 -11.10 -14.87
CA SER A 209 -6.87 -12.41 -14.22
C SER A 209 -5.71 -13.38 -14.45
N GLU A 210 -4.73 -13.03 -15.28
CA GLU A 210 -3.55 -13.88 -15.54
C GLU A 210 -2.51 -13.67 -14.44
N TRP A 211 -1.79 -14.73 -14.10
CA TRP A 211 -0.81 -14.69 -13.03
C TRP A 211 0.33 -15.69 -13.24
N ALA A 212 1.46 -15.42 -12.62
CA ALA A 212 2.61 -16.33 -12.56
C ALA A 212 3.25 -16.30 -11.17
N THR A 213 3.93 -17.38 -10.80
CA THR A 213 4.66 -17.49 -9.53
C THR A 213 6.10 -17.91 -9.72
N GLU A 214 6.94 -17.55 -8.76
CA GLU A 214 8.34 -17.96 -8.64
C GLU A 214 8.66 -18.26 -7.18
N GLU A 215 9.08 -19.50 -6.88
CA GLU A 215 9.53 -19.88 -5.54
C GLU A 215 10.97 -19.42 -5.28
N VAL A 216 11.21 -18.89 -4.08
CA VAL A 216 12.52 -18.43 -3.59
C VAL A 216 12.85 -19.22 -2.33
N THR A 217 13.69 -20.24 -2.49
CA THR A 217 14.09 -21.15 -1.39
C THR A 217 15.41 -20.74 -0.74
N SER A 218 16.20 -19.89 -1.40
CA SER A 218 17.45 -19.33 -0.86
C SER A 218 17.87 -18.08 -1.65
N GLY A 219 18.69 -17.23 -1.02
CA GLY A 219 19.26 -16.04 -1.65
C GLY A 219 18.33 -14.83 -1.57
N VAL A 220 18.55 -13.89 -2.49
CA VAL A 220 17.83 -12.61 -2.53
C VAL A 220 16.86 -12.59 -3.69
N ARG A 221 15.65 -12.07 -3.43
CA ARG A 221 14.70 -11.68 -4.47
C ARG A 221 14.15 -10.30 -4.21
N THR A 222 14.08 -9.49 -5.26
CA THR A 222 13.55 -8.13 -5.19
C THR A 222 12.49 -7.91 -6.28
N ILE A 223 11.42 -7.19 -5.95
CA ILE A 223 10.46 -6.68 -6.93
C ILE A 223 10.39 -5.16 -6.82
N SER A 224 10.06 -4.52 -7.93
CA SER A 224 9.90 -3.06 -8.06
C SER A 224 8.72 -2.79 -8.99
N ASN A 225 8.62 -1.59 -9.58
CA ASN A 225 7.49 -1.18 -10.43
C ASN A 225 7.50 -1.80 -11.85
N GLY A 226 7.61 -3.12 -11.94
CA GLY A 226 7.52 -3.86 -13.20
C GLY A 226 7.48 -5.37 -13.00
N LEU A 227 7.01 -6.08 -14.02
CA LEU A 227 7.02 -7.54 -14.05
C LEU A 227 8.46 -8.07 -14.16
N THR A 228 8.82 -9.01 -13.30
CA THR A 228 10.15 -9.56 -13.11
C THR A 228 10.23 -11.05 -13.41
N ILE A 229 9.12 -11.79 -13.40
CA ILE A 229 9.09 -13.21 -13.77
C ILE A 229 9.31 -13.31 -15.30
N PRO A 230 10.42 -13.89 -15.80
CA PRO A 230 10.86 -13.65 -17.17
C PRO A 230 9.85 -14.02 -18.27
N HIS A 231 9.17 -15.16 -18.12
CA HIS A 231 8.17 -15.60 -19.09
C HIS A 231 6.93 -14.69 -19.07
N PHE A 232 6.46 -14.33 -17.87
CA PHE A 232 5.26 -13.54 -17.66
C PHE A 232 5.47 -12.08 -18.08
N ALA A 233 6.63 -11.51 -17.71
CA ALA A 233 7.04 -10.19 -18.15
C ALA A 233 7.16 -10.09 -19.68
N ARG A 234 7.63 -11.14 -20.37
CA ARG A 234 7.66 -11.13 -21.86
C ARG A 234 6.26 -11.10 -22.47
N ALA A 235 5.29 -11.75 -21.83
CA ALA A 235 3.93 -11.88 -22.31
C ALA A 235 3.07 -10.64 -22.02
N HIS A 236 3.19 -10.02 -20.84
CA HIS A 236 2.20 -9.04 -20.36
C HIS A 236 2.74 -7.65 -20.03
N ARG A 237 4.06 -7.38 -20.12
CA ARG A 237 4.60 -6.06 -19.68
C ARG A 237 4.17 -4.92 -20.61
N ASP A 238 3.78 -3.78 -20.03
CA ASP A 238 3.80 -2.52 -20.78
C ASP A 238 5.25 -2.04 -20.91
N ARG A 239 5.81 -2.13 -22.13
CA ARG A 239 7.21 -1.81 -22.40
C ARG A 239 7.54 -0.33 -22.19
N LEU A 240 6.60 0.58 -22.44
CA LEU A 240 6.83 2.01 -22.32
C LEU A 240 6.84 2.42 -20.84
N ARG A 241 5.79 2.02 -20.10
CA ARG A 241 5.67 2.33 -18.67
C ARG A 241 6.78 1.67 -17.84
N SER A 242 7.14 0.42 -18.14
CA SER A 242 8.23 -0.28 -17.43
C SER A 242 9.59 0.44 -17.60
N ARG A 243 9.89 0.95 -18.80
CA ARG A 243 11.15 1.69 -19.03
C ARG A 243 11.17 3.03 -18.29
N VAL A 244 10.04 3.72 -18.28
CA VAL A 244 9.87 5.01 -17.60
C VAL A 244 9.94 4.86 -16.08
N ALA A 245 9.43 3.74 -15.55
CA ALA A 245 9.52 3.38 -14.14
C ALA A 245 10.94 3.00 -13.68
N ALA A 246 11.92 2.80 -14.57
CA ALA A 246 13.31 2.46 -14.20
C ALA A 246 13.48 1.23 -13.27
N CYS A 247 12.51 0.30 -13.28
CA CYS A 247 12.48 -0.86 -12.40
C CYS A 247 13.74 -1.74 -12.53
N ASP A 248 14.21 -1.99 -13.75
CA ASP A 248 15.40 -2.82 -14.01
C ASP A 248 16.67 -2.30 -13.30
N VAL A 249 16.81 -0.98 -13.19
CA VAL A 249 17.96 -0.35 -12.52
C VAL A 249 17.84 -0.51 -11.00
N ARG A 250 16.65 -0.28 -10.45
CA ARG A 250 16.42 -0.38 -9.00
C ARG A 250 16.52 -1.81 -8.50
N THR A 251 15.88 -2.75 -9.19
CA THR A 251 15.92 -4.18 -8.87
C THR A 251 17.36 -4.70 -8.83
N ALA A 252 18.20 -4.33 -9.79
CA ALA A 252 19.61 -4.73 -9.81
C ALA A 252 20.41 -4.15 -8.63
N LEU A 253 20.21 -2.85 -8.32
CA LEU A 253 20.89 -2.20 -7.20
C LEU A 253 20.47 -2.79 -5.85
N THR A 254 19.18 -3.04 -5.65
CA THR A 254 18.67 -3.60 -4.40
C THR A 254 19.07 -5.05 -4.22
N ALA A 255 19.06 -5.86 -5.29
CA ALA A 255 19.48 -7.25 -5.24
C ALA A 255 20.96 -7.38 -4.86
N GLU A 256 21.86 -6.64 -5.51
CA GLU A 256 23.30 -6.71 -5.23
C GLU A 256 23.62 -6.26 -3.80
N ALA A 257 22.94 -5.23 -3.31
CA ALA A 257 23.19 -4.70 -1.98
C ALA A 257 22.59 -5.59 -0.88
N ALA A 258 21.42 -6.20 -1.12
CA ALA A 258 20.75 -7.08 -0.16
C ALA A 258 21.42 -8.44 -0.01
N ASP A 259 22.23 -8.90 -0.99
CA ASP A 259 23.00 -10.15 -0.87
C ASP A 259 23.99 -10.12 0.29
N ARG A 260 24.42 -8.90 0.67
CA ARG A 260 25.32 -8.65 1.80
C ARG A 260 24.58 -8.39 3.12
N ALA A 261 23.25 -8.49 3.15
CA ALA A 261 22.45 -8.12 4.32
C ALA A 261 22.50 -9.19 5.43
N SER A 262 23.00 -8.78 6.60
CA SER A 262 23.10 -9.58 7.81
C SER A 262 21.97 -9.31 8.81
N GLY A 263 21.14 -8.30 8.58
CA GLY A 263 19.97 -8.03 9.42
C GLY A 263 19.06 -6.91 8.87
N PRO A 264 18.00 -6.57 9.61
CA PRO A 264 17.04 -5.54 9.19
C PRO A 264 17.66 -4.16 8.95
N SER A 265 18.70 -3.78 9.71
CA SER A 265 19.43 -2.51 9.52
C SER A 265 20.05 -2.40 8.14
N ASP A 266 20.56 -3.51 7.61
CA ASP A 266 21.19 -3.55 6.29
C ASP A 266 20.12 -3.39 5.21
N LEU A 267 18.98 -4.08 5.33
CA LEU A 267 17.86 -3.88 4.40
C LEU A 267 17.32 -2.44 4.43
N MET A 268 17.25 -1.81 5.60
CA MET A 268 16.89 -0.39 5.70
C MET A 268 17.90 0.51 4.98
N ALA A 269 19.21 0.19 5.03
CA ALA A 269 20.23 0.93 4.31
C ALA A 269 20.12 0.73 2.79
N VAL A 270 19.82 -0.50 2.35
CA VAL A 270 19.56 -0.82 0.93
C VAL A 270 18.39 -0.01 0.40
N LEU A 271 17.26 -0.01 1.10
CA LEU A 271 16.05 0.70 0.67
C LEU A 271 16.21 2.23 0.66
N ARG A 272 17.08 2.78 1.51
CA ARG A 272 17.43 4.22 1.49
C ARG A 272 18.45 4.60 0.42
N SER A 273 19.05 3.64 -0.28
CA SER A 273 20.06 3.91 -1.30
C SER A 273 19.44 4.55 -2.54
N HIS A 274 20.11 5.57 -3.06
CA HIS A 274 19.83 6.17 -4.37
C HIS A 274 20.91 5.80 -5.41
N GLY A 275 21.68 4.74 -5.16
CA GLY A 275 22.83 4.35 -5.99
C GLY A 275 24.12 5.11 -5.61
N PRO A 276 25.00 5.42 -6.57
CA PRO A 276 26.33 5.99 -6.30
C PRO A 276 26.31 7.45 -5.79
N THR A 277 25.16 8.12 -5.82
CA THR A 277 25.00 9.49 -5.34
C THR A 277 24.32 9.53 -3.98
N ARG A 278 24.84 10.35 -3.06
CA ARG A 278 24.32 10.51 -1.69
C ARG A 278 22.93 11.17 -1.62
N TRP A 279 22.51 11.86 -2.69
CA TRP A 279 21.26 12.60 -2.80
C TRP A 279 20.54 12.23 -4.11
N HIS A 280 19.22 12.33 -4.14
CA HIS A 280 18.41 12.15 -5.34
C HIS A 280 18.83 13.16 -6.43
N ARG A 281 18.79 12.75 -7.70
CA ARG A 281 19.12 13.60 -8.84
C ARG A 281 17.87 13.73 -9.69
N TYR A 282 16.91 14.52 -9.19
CA TYR A 282 15.57 14.64 -9.78
C TYR A 282 15.59 14.78 -11.30
N LYS A 283 15.14 13.74 -11.99
CA LYS A 283 14.86 13.74 -13.42
C LYS A 283 13.39 14.03 -13.62
N LEU A 284 13.12 15.01 -14.50
CA LEU A 284 11.76 15.43 -14.88
C LEU A 284 10.90 14.29 -15.44
N ILE A 285 11.51 13.21 -15.95
CA ILE A 285 10.81 12.11 -16.63
C ILE A 285 10.28 11.06 -15.65
N ASN A 286 10.95 10.83 -14.53
CA ASN A 286 10.64 9.72 -13.63
C ASN A 286 10.89 10.01 -12.14
N GLY A 287 11.11 11.27 -11.76
CA GLY A 287 11.21 11.67 -10.34
C GLY A 287 12.46 11.19 -9.59
N THR A 288 13.33 10.36 -10.19
CA THR A 288 14.62 9.90 -9.61
C THR A 288 15.73 10.90 -9.84
#